data_AF-C5FYE7-F1
#
_entry.id   AF-C5FYE7-F1
#
_cell.length_a   1.000
_cell.length_b   1.000
_cell.length_c   1.000
_cell.angle_alpha   90.00
_cell.angle_beta   90.00
_cell.angle_gamma   90.00
#
_symmetry.space_group_name_H-M   'P 1'
#
loop_
_entity.id
_entity.type
_entity.pdbx_description
1 polymer ?
#
loop_
_entity_poly.entity_id
_entity_poly.type
_entity_poly.pdbx_seq_one_letter_code
_entity_poly.pdbx_strand_id
1 'polypeptide(L)'
;MAVRMQEKHCYLSSHQMKKNKNTVEMVIASKKHDNVTWLHAHLPNWKKNIYVADDSDAELTIPKNKGKEAMVFLTYIIDHYYSLPENIVFHQAQRFQWHNDDPDYDALTLLQRLRFGYLEEQGYANLRCDWSLGCPSSIRPFVDAIVLMPGDSISSKHVYKKSFEQLFPHQTVPETVAVACCSQFAVRREIIRRRSRAEYIRYRKWLLDTDLDDELSGRVFEYAWHIIFGKKPIHCPNAGTCYCKMYGLCDKQCTEKRCDGLYTLPKYASLPNGWPRVGWNQERRPWLGED
;
A
#
# COMPACT_ATOMS: atom_id res chain seq x y z
N MET A 1 56.85 31.13 29.44
CA MET A 1 56.34 31.29 28.07
C MET A 1 56.06 29.91 27.48
N ALA A 2 54.81 29.49 27.56
CA ALA A 2 54.24 28.39 26.77
C ALA A 2 54.06 28.89 25.31
N VAL A 3 54.00 28.06 24.27
CA VAL A 3 52.88 27.16 23.95
C VAL A 3 53.39 26.05 23.02
N ARG A 4 53.05 24.79 23.33
CA ARG A 4 53.11 23.65 22.40
C ARG A 4 51.65 23.31 22.03
N MET A 5 51.30 23.44 20.76
CA MET A 5 49.99 23.04 20.23
C MET A 5 49.86 21.52 20.32
N GLN A 6 48.81 21.04 20.98
CA GLN A 6 48.33 19.66 20.85
C GLN A 6 47.05 19.68 20.04
N GLU A 7 47.09 18.99 18.90
CA GLU A 7 45.96 18.69 18.03
C GLU A 7 44.91 17.87 18.80
N LYS A 8 43.72 18.44 18.98
CA LYS A 8 42.57 17.69 19.47
C LYS A 8 41.92 16.97 18.29
N HIS A 9 42.27 15.70 18.13
CA HIS A 9 41.50 14.75 17.32
C HIS A 9 40.07 14.65 17.89
N CYS A 10 39.09 15.09 17.12
CA CYS A 10 37.68 14.92 17.43
C CYS A 10 37.27 13.49 17.03
N TYR A 11 37.46 12.53 17.93
CA TYR A 11 36.83 11.21 17.81
C TYR A 11 35.34 11.36 18.14
N LEU A 12 34.53 11.61 17.11
CA LEU A 12 33.10 11.39 17.19
C LEU A 12 32.87 9.88 17.39
N SER A 13 32.46 9.51 18.61
CA SER A 13 32.05 8.15 18.95
C SER A 13 30.99 7.66 17.95
N SER A 14 31.19 6.46 17.41
CA SER A 14 30.30 5.74 16.50
C SER A 14 28.89 5.46 17.06
N HIS A 15 28.58 5.96 18.26
CA HIS A 15 27.28 5.87 18.91
C HIS A 15 26.28 6.97 18.52
N GLN A 16 26.69 8.06 17.84
CA GLN A 16 25.81 9.22 17.61
C GLN A 16 25.17 9.33 16.22
N MET A 17 25.28 8.31 15.35
CA MET A 17 24.61 8.26 14.04
C MET A 17 24.00 6.89 13.72
N LYS A 18 23.49 6.15 14.71
CA LYS A 18 22.50 5.11 14.40
C LYS A 18 21.19 5.82 14.07
N LYS A 19 20.98 6.15 12.80
CA LYS A 19 19.64 6.45 12.27
C LYS A 19 18.72 5.37 12.84
N ASN A 20 17.69 5.77 13.59
CA ASN A 20 16.73 4.85 14.15
C ASN A 20 16.06 4.13 12.97
N LYS A 21 16.52 2.91 12.67
CA LYS A 21 16.08 2.09 11.52
C LYS A 21 14.59 1.75 11.55
N ASN A 22 13.94 2.03 12.68
CA ASN A 22 12.59 1.63 13.00
C ASN A 22 11.59 2.79 13.00
N THR A 23 11.93 3.97 12.45
CA THR A 23 10.91 5.01 12.29
C THR A 23 9.85 4.54 11.30
N VAL A 24 8.59 4.72 11.68
CA VAL A 24 7.42 4.32 10.89
C VAL A 24 6.49 5.52 10.79
N GLU A 25 6.09 5.84 9.56
CA GLU A 25 4.95 6.72 9.32
C GLU A 25 3.87 6.00 8.52
N MET A 26 2.61 6.24 8.90
CA MET A 26 1.45 5.85 8.11
C MET A 26 1.01 7.00 7.22
N VAL A 27 0.58 6.66 6.02
CA VAL A 27 -0.04 7.56 5.06
C VAL A 27 -1.44 7.01 4.81
N ILE A 28 -2.43 7.76 5.27
CA ILE A 28 -3.83 7.33 5.27
C ILE A 28 -4.59 8.15 4.24
N ALA A 29 -5.18 7.45 3.28
CA ALA A 29 -6.17 8.04 2.38
C ALA A 29 -7.55 7.89 2.99
N SER A 30 -8.18 9.03 3.29
CA SER A 30 -9.45 9.13 4.02
C SER A 30 -10.43 10.07 3.34
N LYS A 31 -11.69 9.97 3.72
CA LYS A 31 -12.75 10.94 3.44
C LYS A 31 -13.33 11.49 4.75
N LYS A 32 -14.13 12.56 4.67
CA LYS A 32 -14.78 13.21 5.83
C LYS A 32 -15.58 12.25 6.70
N HIS A 33 -16.21 11.25 6.09
CA HIS A 33 -17.08 10.30 6.79
C HIS A 33 -16.34 9.06 7.32
N ASP A 34 -15.04 8.92 7.02
CA ASP A 34 -14.27 7.78 7.51
C ASP A 34 -13.86 7.98 8.98
N ASN A 35 -13.89 6.89 9.75
CA ASN A 35 -13.42 6.92 11.13
C ASN A 35 -11.96 6.50 11.19
N VAL A 36 -11.08 7.45 11.51
CA VAL A 36 -9.63 7.25 11.67
C VAL A 36 -9.17 7.29 13.13
N THR A 37 -10.08 7.47 14.09
CA THR A 37 -9.73 7.65 15.52
C THR A 37 -9.05 6.40 16.11
N TRP A 38 -9.40 5.21 15.61
CA TRP A 38 -8.80 3.94 16.00
C TRP A 38 -7.27 3.90 15.80
N LEU A 39 -6.74 4.60 14.79
CA LEU A 39 -5.30 4.68 14.54
C LEU A 39 -4.56 5.34 15.71
N HIS A 40 -5.17 6.34 16.34
CA HIS A 40 -4.61 7.02 17.49
C HIS A 40 -4.70 6.16 18.75
N ALA A 41 -5.82 5.44 18.91
CA ALA A 41 -6.05 4.56 20.05
C ALA A 41 -5.09 3.36 20.07
N HIS A 42 -4.95 2.64 18.95
CA HIS A 42 -4.26 1.35 18.94
C HIS A 42 -2.85 1.36 18.32
N LEU A 43 -2.48 2.41 17.57
CA LEU A 43 -1.14 2.55 16.99
C LEU A 43 -0.44 3.84 17.47
N PRO A 44 -0.41 4.17 18.77
CA PRO A 44 0.02 5.48 19.27
C PRO A 44 1.43 5.87 18.84
N ASN A 45 2.34 4.89 18.73
CA ASN A 45 3.75 5.11 18.42
C ASN A 45 4.06 5.34 16.92
N TRP A 46 3.09 5.11 16.03
CA TRP A 46 3.29 5.33 14.60
C TRP A 46 2.87 6.77 14.30
N LYS A 47 3.70 7.56 13.60
CA LYS A 47 3.25 8.89 13.16
C LYS A 47 2.25 8.71 12.02
N LYS A 48 1.17 9.51 12.00
CA LYS A 48 0.11 9.42 11.01
C LYS A 48 0.09 10.68 10.15
N ASN A 49 0.01 10.49 8.84
CA ASN A 49 -0.24 11.53 7.85
C ASN A 49 -1.60 11.20 7.23
N ILE A 50 -2.67 11.80 7.76
CA ILE A 50 -4.05 11.54 7.37
C ILE A 50 -4.49 12.59 6.36
N TYR A 51 -4.66 12.19 5.10
CA TYR A 51 -5.14 13.06 4.04
C TYR A 51 -6.63 12.86 3.87
N VAL A 52 -7.41 13.95 3.94
CA VAL A 52 -8.87 13.92 3.75
C VAL A 52 -9.18 14.39 2.33
N ALA A 53 -9.39 13.43 1.42
CA ALA A 53 -9.42 13.68 -0.01
C ALA A 53 -10.58 14.58 -0.48
N ASP A 54 -11.69 14.61 0.26
CA ASP A 54 -12.87 15.41 0.00
C ASP A 54 -13.02 16.60 0.98
N ASP A 55 -11.91 17.05 1.57
CA ASP A 55 -11.86 18.24 2.43
C ASP A 55 -10.71 19.18 2.05
N SER A 56 -11.04 20.38 1.56
CA SER A 56 -10.03 21.41 1.29
C SER A 56 -9.50 22.09 2.54
N ASP A 57 -10.19 21.94 3.67
CA ASP A 57 -9.88 22.63 4.93
C ASP A 57 -9.15 21.70 5.92
N ALA A 58 -8.90 20.45 5.55
CA ALA A 58 -8.15 19.50 6.38
C ALA A 58 -6.67 19.90 6.49
N GLU A 59 -6.00 19.44 7.55
CA GLU A 59 -4.58 19.73 7.79
C GLU A 59 -3.67 19.25 6.64
N LEU A 60 -3.95 18.06 6.11
CA LEU A 60 -3.28 17.51 4.94
C LEU A 60 -4.28 17.30 3.81
N THR A 61 -4.06 18.01 2.70
CA THR A 61 -4.92 18.02 1.53
C THR A 61 -4.21 17.45 0.31
N ILE A 62 -4.99 17.25 -0.76
CA ILE A 62 -4.51 16.82 -2.06
C ILE A 62 -4.87 17.86 -3.12
N PRO A 63 -4.11 17.97 -4.23
CA PRO A 63 -4.37 18.99 -5.24
C PRO A 63 -5.72 18.81 -5.96
N LYS A 64 -6.23 17.57 -6.04
CA LYS A 64 -7.54 17.24 -6.61
C LYS A 64 -7.96 15.85 -6.15
N ASN A 65 -9.23 15.68 -5.79
CA ASN A 65 -9.81 14.36 -5.54
C ASN A 65 -9.97 13.59 -6.87
N LYS A 66 -8.92 12.87 -7.28
CA LYS A 66 -8.88 12.10 -8.52
C LYS A 66 -7.96 10.89 -8.37
N GLY A 67 -8.37 9.72 -8.84
CA GLY A 67 -7.53 8.52 -8.80
C GLY A 67 -7.41 7.84 -7.42
N LYS A 68 -8.41 8.05 -6.55
CA LYS A 68 -8.52 7.44 -5.21
C LYS A 68 -7.26 7.67 -4.36
N GLU A 69 -6.76 6.63 -3.69
CA GLU A 69 -5.62 6.69 -2.78
C GLU A 69 -4.31 7.06 -3.50
N ALA A 70 -4.23 6.85 -4.82
CA ALA A 70 -3.03 7.12 -5.58
C ALA A 70 -2.62 8.61 -5.50
N MET A 71 -3.60 9.53 -5.48
CA MET A 71 -3.31 10.95 -5.33
C MET A 71 -2.69 11.28 -3.98
N VAL A 72 -3.23 10.69 -2.92
CA VAL A 72 -2.72 10.85 -1.55
C VAL A 72 -1.29 10.34 -1.47
N PHE A 73 -1.05 9.12 -1.96
CA PHE A 73 0.26 8.47 -1.84
C PHE A 73 1.33 9.21 -2.65
N LEU A 74 1.01 9.64 -3.88
CA LEU A 74 1.91 10.45 -4.70
C LEU A 74 2.20 11.80 -4.04
N THR A 75 1.19 12.46 -3.48
CA THR A 75 1.36 13.76 -2.80
C THR A 75 2.28 13.64 -1.61
N TYR A 76 2.05 12.66 -0.73
CA TYR A 76 2.95 12.40 0.40
C TYR A 76 4.40 12.13 -0.05
N ILE A 77 4.60 11.25 -1.05
CA ILE A 77 5.95 10.94 -1.54
C ILE A 77 6.65 12.20 -2.07
N ILE A 78 5.94 13.04 -2.81
CA ILE A 78 6.50 14.27 -3.41
C ILE A 78 6.87 15.28 -2.32
N ASP A 79 6.00 15.49 -1.34
CA ASP A 79 6.16 16.55 -0.34
C ASP A 79 7.19 16.18 0.72
N HIS A 80 7.32 14.88 1.03
CA HIS A 80 8.25 14.38 2.05
C HIS A 80 9.51 13.72 1.47
N TYR A 81 9.73 13.72 0.15
CA TYR A 81 10.78 12.94 -0.53
C TYR A 81 12.17 13.00 0.16
N TYR A 82 12.59 14.19 0.59
CA TYR A 82 13.88 14.43 1.22
C TYR A 82 13.90 14.15 2.74
N SER A 83 12.73 14.05 3.38
CA SER A 83 12.56 13.82 4.82
C SER A 83 11.87 12.50 5.19
N LEU A 84 11.63 11.61 4.22
CA LEU A 84 10.97 10.32 4.42
C LEU A 84 11.54 9.54 5.63
N PRO A 85 10.69 8.88 6.44
CA PRO A 85 11.13 7.98 7.51
C PRO A 85 11.72 6.70 6.92
N GLU A 86 12.25 5.79 7.74
CA GLU A 86 12.83 4.53 7.26
C GLU A 86 11.77 3.59 6.65
N ASN A 87 10.60 3.49 7.29
CA ASN A 87 9.48 2.66 6.85
C ASN A 87 8.22 3.51 6.68
N ILE A 88 7.54 3.34 5.54
CA ILE A 88 6.30 4.03 5.22
C ILE A 88 5.23 2.97 4.98
N VAL A 89 4.07 3.11 5.62
CA VAL A 89 2.90 2.23 5.44
C VAL A 89 1.77 3.04 4.80
N PHE A 90 1.39 2.66 3.58
CA PHE A 90 0.29 3.27 2.84
C PHE A 90 -0.97 2.42 3.02
N HIS A 91 -2.05 3.03 3.50
CA HIS A 91 -3.25 2.30 3.94
C HIS A 91 -4.53 3.12 3.71
N GLN A 92 -5.67 2.44 3.54
CA GLN A 92 -6.99 3.08 3.52
C GLN A 92 -7.45 3.44 4.95
N ALA A 93 -8.46 4.30 5.11
CA ALA A 93 -8.80 4.84 6.44
C ALA A 93 -9.45 3.84 7.41
N GLN A 94 -10.32 2.97 6.90
CA GLN A 94 -11.21 2.19 7.75
C GLN A 94 -10.50 0.97 8.37
N ARG A 95 -10.83 0.71 9.63
CA ARG A 95 -10.34 -0.47 10.36
C ARG A 95 -10.89 -1.77 9.77
N PHE A 96 -12.20 -1.84 9.53
CA PHE A 96 -12.86 -3.04 9.01
C PHE A 96 -13.25 -2.84 7.55
N GLN A 97 -12.55 -3.51 6.64
CA GLN A 97 -12.80 -3.45 5.19
C GLN A 97 -12.31 -4.71 4.51
N TRP A 98 -13.06 -5.22 3.54
CA TRP A 98 -12.72 -6.44 2.78
C TRP A 98 -11.32 -6.43 2.15
N HIS A 99 -10.75 -5.25 1.91
CA HIS A 99 -9.39 -5.04 1.44
C HIS A 99 -8.31 -5.53 2.42
N ASN A 100 -8.63 -5.65 3.71
CA ASN A 100 -7.73 -6.14 4.76
C ASN A 100 -7.68 -7.67 4.72
N ASP A 101 -6.46 -8.20 4.69
CA ASP A 101 -6.17 -9.62 4.52
C ASP A 101 -6.25 -10.41 5.85
N ASP A 102 -7.40 -10.27 6.51
CA ASP A 102 -7.69 -10.81 7.84
C ASP A 102 -9.08 -11.50 7.83
N PRO A 103 -9.33 -12.55 8.64
CA PRO A 103 -10.61 -13.27 8.64
C PRO A 103 -11.81 -12.41 9.01
N ASP A 104 -11.60 -11.37 9.82
CA ASP A 104 -12.60 -10.38 10.21
C ASP A 104 -12.43 -9.08 9.44
N TYR A 105 -11.55 -9.06 8.43
CA TYR A 105 -11.23 -7.88 7.65
C TYR A 105 -10.69 -6.72 8.51
N ASP A 106 -10.08 -7.04 9.65
CA ASP A 106 -9.53 -6.06 10.60
C ASP A 106 -8.10 -5.65 10.22
N ALA A 107 -7.91 -4.39 9.85
CA ALA A 107 -6.60 -3.80 9.62
C ALA A 107 -5.73 -3.81 10.89
N LEU A 108 -6.33 -3.66 12.07
CA LEU A 108 -5.58 -3.54 13.32
C LEU A 108 -4.77 -4.80 13.60
N THR A 109 -5.38 -5.98 13.44
CA THR A 109 -4.72 -7.27 13.62
C THR A 109 -3.48 -7.40 12.75
N LEU A 110 -3.58 -6.99 11.48
CA LEU A 110 -2.46 -7.04 10.53
C LEU A 110 -1.37 -6.03 10.88
N LEU A 111 -1.75 -4.78 11.17
CA LEU A 111 -0.81 -3.71 11.46
C LEU A 111 -0.02 -3.96 12.76
N GLN A 112 -0.65 -4.48 13.81
CA GLN A 112 0.02 -4.86 15.05
C GLN A 112 1.00 -6.04 14.85
N ARG A 113 0.70 -6.93 13.89
CA ARG A 113 1.54 -8.09 13.56
C ARG A 113 2.64 -7.76 12.55
N LEU A 114 2.63 -6.59 11.93
CA LEU A 114 3.52 -6.24 10.82
C LEU A 114 4.99 -6.26 11.27
N ARG A 115 5.77 -7.16 10.67
CA ARG A 115 7.20 -7.35 10.95
C ARG A 115 8.04 -6.60 9.93
N PHE A 116 8.65 -5.50 10.37
CA PHE A 116 9.52 -4.68 9.51
C PHE A 116 10.80 -5.40 9.03
N GLY A 117 11.21 -6.51 9.66
CA GLY A 117 12.31 -7.33 9.15
C GLY A 117 12.05 -7.89 7.75
N TYR A 118 10.82 -8.34 7.48
CA TYR A 118 10.44 -8.76 6.13
C TYR A 118 10.45 -7.58 5.15
N LEU A 119 10.01 -6.40 5.60
CA LEU A 119 10.07 -5.19 4.79
C LEU A 119 11.51 -4.74 4.51
N GLU A 120 12.44 -4.89 5.46
CA GLU A 120 13.87 -4.61 5.24
C GLU A 120 14.46 -5.56 4.20
N GLU A 121 14.12 -6.86 4.25
CA GLU A 121 14.54 -7.85 3.24
C GLU A 121 13.99 -7.54 1.84
N GLN A 122 12.70 -7.17 1.76
CA GLN A 122 12.01 -7.03 0.48
C GLN A 122 12.07 -5.62 -0.09
N GLY A 123 12.23 -4.59 0.73
CA GLY A 123 12.13 -3.19 0.35
C GLY A 123 10.70 -2.69 0.06
N TYR A 124 9.83 -3.54 -0.48
CA TYR A 124 8.41 -3.32 -0.71
C TYR A 124 7.65 -4.59 -0.33
N ALA A 125 6.54 -4.44 0.37
CA ALA A 125 5.63 -5.52 0.71
C ALA A 125 4.17 -5.05 0.55
N ASN A 126 3.37 -5.79 -0.24
CA ASN A 126 1.93 -5.62 -0.21
C ASN A 126 1.39 -6.15 1.13
N LEU A 127 0.45 -5.45 1.75
CA LEU A 127 -0.15 -5.88 3.03
C LEU A 127 -1.14 -7.06 2.85
N ARG A 128 -1.43 -7.45 1.62
CA ARG A 128 -2.15 -8.68 1.28
C ARG A 128 -1.18 -9.76 0.81
N CYS A 129 -1.24 -10.91 1.47
CA CYS A 129 -0.57 -12.15 1.11
C CYS A 129 -1.48 -13.09 0.31
N ASP A 130 -2.79 -13.04 0.52
CA ASP A 130 -3.76 -13.90 -0.18
C ASP A 130 -3.78 -13.65 -1.69
N TRP A 131 -3.89 -14.73 -2.47
CA TRP A 131 -3.82 -14.68 -3.93
C TRP A 131 -5.18 -14.64 -4.64
N SER A 132 -6.30 -14.71 -3.90
CA SER A 132 -7.64 -14.78 -4.50
C SER A 132 -7.98 -13.58 -5.40
N LEU A 133 -7.31 -12.46 -5.20
CA LEU A 133 -7.40 -11.27 -6.04
C LEU A 133 -6.01 -10.79 -6.42
N GLY A 134 -5.73 -10.72 -7.72
CA GLY A 134 -4.49 -10.13 -8.21
C GLY A 134 -3.44 -11.10 -8.75
N CYS A 135 -3.48 -12.36 -8.30
CA CYS A 135 -2.47 -13.37 -8.57
C CYS A 135 -3.09 -14.68 -9.09
N PRO A 136 -2.36 -15.47 -9.91
CA PRO A 136 -1.01 -15.21 -10.44
C PRO A 136 -0.99 -14.33 -11.71
N SER A 137 -2.15 -14.00 -12.28
CA SER A 137 -2.28 -13.17 -13.49
C SER A 137 -3.53 -12.31 -13.38
N SER A 138 -3.36 -10.98 -13.46
CA SER A 138 -4.48 -10.03 -13.37
C SER A 138 -4.74 -9.27 -14.65
N ILE A 139 -3.66 -8.82 -15.30
CA ILE A 139 -3.73 -8.01 -16.51
C ILE A 139 -2.77 -8.59 -17.52
N ARG A 140 -3.23 -8.84 -18.73
CA ARG A 140 -2.46 -9.20 -19.92
C ARG A 140 -2.54 -8.01 -20.89
N PRO A 141 -1.67 -6.99 -20.77
CA PRO A 141 -1.89 -5.68 -21.38
C PRO A 141 -2.16 -5.72 -22.89
N PHE A 142 -1.50 -6.59 -23.65
CA PHE A 142 -1.72 -6.70 -25.09
C PHE A 142 -3.04 -7.38 -25.47
N VAL A 143 -3.47 -8.38 -24.69
CA VAL A 143 -4.71 -9.12 -24.94
C VAL A 143 -5.90 -8.30 -24.45
N ASP A 144 -5.85 -7.83 -23.22
CA ASP A 144 -6.97 -7.15 -22.56
C ASP A 144 -7.24 -5.76 -23.17
N ALA A 145 -6.27 -5.15 -23.86
CA ALA A 145 -6.49 -3.89 -24.58
C ALA A 145 -7.35 -4.04 -25.86
N ILE A 146 -7.48 -5.26 -26.40
CA ILE A 146 -8.22 -5.51 -27.65
C ILE A 146 -9.40 -6.46 -27.47
N VAL A 147 -9.38 -7.29 -26.42
CA VAL A 147 -10.45 -8.23 -26.12
C VAL A 147 -11.43 -7.61 -25.14
N LEU A 148 -12.64 -7.30 -25.61
CA LEU A 148 -13.79 -6.96 -24.78
C LEU A 148 -14.83 -8.07 -24.94
N MET A 149 -15.12 -8.80 -23.86
CA MET A 149 -16.12 -9.87 -23.90
C MET A 149 -17.54 -9.27 -23.97
N PRO A 150 -18.51 -9.94 -24.61
CA PRO A 150 -19.89 -9.47 -24.61
C PRO A 150 -20.41 -9.29 -23.18
N GLY A 151 -20.81 -8.06 -22.83
CA GLY A 151 -21.28 -7.71 -21.48
C GLY A 151 -20.21 -7.18 -20.53
N ASP A 152 -18.93 -7.19 -20.89
CA ASP A 152 -17.88 -6.53 -20.10
C ASP A 152 -18.02 -5.00 -20.23
N SER A 153 -17.97 -4.31 -19.09
CA SER A 153 -17.69 -2.88 -19.07
C SER A 153 -16.17 -2.65 -19.21
N ILE A 154 -15.80 -1.47 -19.71
CA ILE A 154 -14.39 -1.03 -19.67
C ILE A 154 -13.93 -1.05 -18.22
N SER A 155 -12.74 -1.60 -18.01
CA SER A 155 -12.09 -1.76 -16.71
C SER A 155 -10.60 -1.51 -16.86
N SER A 156 -9.88 -1.43 -15.74
CA SER A 156 -8.46 -1.07 -15.73
C SER A 156 -7.60 -1.96 -16.63
N LYS A 157 -7.91 -3.27 -16.76
CA LYS A 157 -7.18 -4.20 -17.65
C LYS A 157 -7.14 -3.72 -19.09
N HIS A 158 -8.23 -3.10 -19.57
CA HIS A 158 -8.37 -2.63 -20.94
C HIS A 158 -7.56 -1.36 -21.21
N VAL A 159 -7.41 -0.48 -20.22
CA VAL A 159 -6.67 0.79 -20.35
C VAL A 159 -5.20 0.69 -19.90
N TYR A 160 -4.81 -0.44 -19.30
CA TYR A 160 -3.51 -0.58 -18.64
C TYR A 160 -2.33 -0.46 -19.62
N LYS A 161 -2.42 -1.05 -20.82
CA LYS A 161 -1.34 -0.96 -21.83
C LYS A 161 -0.98 0.49 -22.14
N LYS A 162 -1.96 1.29 -22.57
CA LYS A 162 -1.77 2.70 -22.91
C LYS A 162 -1.27 3.49 -21.70
N SER A 163 -1.83 3.21 -20.53
CA SER A 163 -1.43 3.88 -19.29
C SER A 163 0.02 3.55 -18.91
N PHE A 164 0.45 2.30 -19.07
CA PHE A 164 1.82 1.86 -18.81
C PHE A 164 2.82 2.55 -19.75
N GLU A 165 2.52 2.63 -21.04
CA GLU A 165 3.36 3.33 -22.03
C GLU A 165 3.57 4.82 -21.65
N GLN A 166 2.54 5.46 -21.10
CA GLN A 166 2.60 6.86 -20.67
C GLN A 166 3.34 7.03 -19.33
N LEU A 167 3.11 6.14 -18.37
CA LEU A 167 3.77 6.18 -17.06
C LEU A 167 5.26 5.80 -17.16
N PHE A 168 5.59 4.82 -17.99
CA PHE A 168 6.93 4.24 -18.13
C PHE A 168 7.42 4.28 -19.59
N PRO A 169 7.64 5.49 -20.17
CA PRO A 169 7.94 5.65 -21.61
C PRO A 169 9.26 5.01 -22.08
N HIS A 170 10.09 4.55 -21.15
CA HIS A 170 11.37 3.88 -21.45
C HIS A 170 11.40 2.42 -20.99
N GLN A 171 10.23 1.84 -20.68
CA GLN A 171 10.10 0.43 -20.32
C GLN A 171 9.19 -0.28 -21.31
N THR A 172 9.53 -1.52 -21.63
CA THR A 172 8.67 -2.40 -22.42
C THR A 172 7.42 -2.74 -21.62
N VAL A 173 6.24 -2.65 -22.26
CA VAL A 173 4.99 -3.11 -21.66
C VAL A 173 5.11 -4.61 -21.36
N PRO A 174 4.87 -5.05 -20.11
CA PRO A 174 4.97 -6.46 -19.77
C PRO A 174 3.83 -7.27 -20.40
N GLU A 175 4.10 -8.54 -20.70
CA GLU A 175 3.07 -9.47 -21.20
C GLU A 175 1.98 -9.76 -20.15
N THR A 176 2.36 -9.76 -18.87
CA THR A 176 1.45 -9.98 -17.74
C THR A 176 1.86 -9.12 -16.55
N VAL A 177 0.86 -8.58 -15.86
CA VAL A 177 1.00 -7.88 -14.58
C VAL A 177 0.14 -8.60 -13.54
N ALA A 178 0.73 -8.83 -12.38
CA ALA A 178 0.06 -9.50 -11.26
C ALA A 178 0.69 -9.05 -9.95
N VAL A 179 -0.17 -8.73 -8.99
CA VAL A 179 0.17 -8.42 -7.60
C VAL A 179 -1.12 -8.58 -6.81
N ALA A 180 -1.04 -9.00 -5.55
CA ALA A 180 -2.21 -8.97 -4.67
C ALA A 180 -2.86 -7.58 -4.69
N CYS A 181 -4.20 -7.53 -4.64
CA CYS A 181 -4.94 -6.28 -4.86
C CYS A 181 -4.70 -5.17 -3.81
N CYS A 182 -5.41 -4.08 -4.03
CA CYS A 182 -6.01 -3.19 -3.04
C CYS A 182 -5.17 -2.01 -2.52
N SER A 183 -4.01 -1.75 -3.13
CA SER A 183 -3.20 -0.55 -2.87
C SER A 183 -2.85 -0.31 -1.39
N GLN A 184 -2.73 -1.37 -0.59
CA GLN A 184 -2.22 -1.27 0.78
C GLN A 184 -0.85 -1.94 0.83
N PHE A 185 0.19 -1.18 1.15
CA PHE A 185 1.56 -1.68 1.09
C PHE A 185 2.48 -0.91 2.04
N ALA A 186 3.58 -1.55 2.40
CA ALA A 186 4.69 -0.91 3.09
C ALA A 186 5.91 -0.84 2.17
N VAL A 187 6.69 0.23 2.30
CA VAL A 187 7.89 0.46 1.49
C VAL A 187 8.97 1.14 2.32
N ARG A 188 10.22 0.75 2.05
CA ARG A 188 11.40 1.37 2.65
C ARG A 188 11.76 2.68 1.95
N ARG A 189 12.29 3.64 2.70
CA ARG A 189 12.76 4.92 2.16
C ARG A 189 13.68 4.78 0.96
N GLU A 190 14.68 3.93 1.07
CA GLU A 190 15.68 3.72 0.04
C GLU A 190 15.07 3.21 -1.25
N ILE A 191 13.95 2.49 -1.18
CA ILE A 191 13.23 2.01 -2.36
C ILE A 191 12.47 3.14 -3.05
N ILE A 192 11.77 3.99 -2.30
CA ILE A 192 11.15 5.21 -2.85
C ILE A 192 12.23 6.07 -3.54
N ARG A 193 13.40 6.22 -2.91
CA ARG A 193 14.50 7.07 -3.43
C ARG A 193 15.26 6.50 -4.62
N ARG A 194 14.99 5.26 -5.04
CA ARG A 194 15.54 4.72 -6.30
C ARG A 194 14.99 5.45 -7.52
N ARG A 195 13.81 6.06 -7.39
CA ARG A 195 13.22 6.94 -8.41
C ARG A 195 13.31 8.37 -7.96
N SER A 196 13.59 9.27 -8.89
CA SER A 196 13.71 10.69 -8.56
C SER A 196 12.37 11.28 -8.13
N ARG A 197 12.39 12.34 -7.32
CA ARG A 197 11.20 13.14 -7.00
C ARG A 197 10.46 13.61 -8.26
N ALA A 198 11.19 13.94 -9.33
CA ALA A 198 10.63 14.38 -10.60
C ALA A 198 9.78 13.30 -11.29
N GLU A 199 10.13 12.01 -11.16
CA GLU A 199 9.30 10.92 -11.68
C GLU A 199 7.97 10.82 -10.94
N TYR A 200 7.96 10.96 -9.61
CA TYR A 200 6.72 10.99 -8.84
C TYR A 200 5.83 12.18 -9.21
N ILE A 201 6.43 13.36 -9.45
CA ILE A 201 5.71 14.53 -9.98
C ILE A 201 5.10 14.22 -11.35
N ARG A 202 5.82 13.53 -12.24
CA ARG A 202 5.29 13.10 -13.54
C ARG A 202 4.12 12.12 -13.39
N TYR A 203 4.22 11.16 -12.48
CA TYR A 203 3.11 10.23 -12.19
C TYR A 203 1.86 10.98 -11.69
N ARG A 204 2.03 11.94 -10.76
CA ARG A 204 0.90 12.75 -10.28
C ARG A 204 0.33 13.63 -11.37
N LYS A 205 1.18 14.19 -12.24
CA LYS A 205 0.74 14.96 -13.41
C LYS A 205 -0.08 14.10 -14.37
N TRP A 206 0.37 12.88 -14.70
CA TRP A 206 -0.41 11.95 -15.51
C TRP A 206 -1.77 11.65 -14.88
N LEU A 207 -1.81 11.42 -13.56
CA LEU A 207 -3.06 11.18 -12.83
C LEU A 207 -4.02 12.37 -12.92
N LEU A 208 -3.51 13.60 -12.81
CA LEU A 208 -4.31 14.82 -12.94
C LEU A 208 -4.82 15.02 -14.38
N ASP A 209 -3.99 14.76 -15.37
CA ASP A 209 -4.23 15.14 -16.77
C ASP A 209 -4.98 14.08 -17.59
N THR A 210 -4.96 12.80 -17.19
CA THR A 210 -5.61 11.72 -17.96
C THR A 210 -7.14 11.89 -18.06
N ASP A 211 -7.76 11.49 -19.16
CA ASP A 211 -9.23 11.50 -19.28
C ASP A 211 -9.91 10.32 -18.57
N LEU A 212 -9.11 9.38 -18.02
CA LEU A 212 -9.63 8.27 -17.23
C LEU A 212 -10.30 8.78 -15.94
N ASP A 213 -11.43 8.18 -15.60
CA ASP A 213 -12.11 8.41 -14.33
C ASP A 213 -11.27 7.96 -13.13
N ASP A 214 -11.76 8.27 -11.93
CA ASP A 214 -11.08 7.97 -10.67
C ASP A 214 -10.86 6.47 -10.45
N GLU A 215 -11.81 5.63 -10.85
CA GLU A 215 -11.75 4.19 -10.62
C GLU A 215 -10.71 3.53 -11.52
N LEU A 216 -10.75 3.85 -12.82
CA LEU A 216 -9.80 3.33 -13.79
C LEU A 216 -8.38 3.82 -13.51
N SER A 217 -8.21 5.13 -13.31
CA SER A 217 -6.88 5.71 -13.07
C SER A 217 -6.28 5.28 -11.73
N GLY A 218 -7.09 5.18 -10.67
CA GLY A 218 -6.65 4.64 -9.38
C GLY A 218 -6.23 3.18 -9.47
N ARG A 219 -7.01 2.35 -10.18
CA ARG A 219 -6.69 0.93 -10.36
C ARG A 219 -5.49 0.70 -11.28
N VAL A 220 -5.19 1.60 -12.21
CA VAL A 220 -3.91 1.56 -12.94
C VAL A 220 -2.74 1.71 -11.95
N PHE A 221 -2.81 2.64 -11.00
CA PHE A 221 -1.75 2.79 -9.99
C PHE A 221 -1.66 1.58 -9.07
N GLU A 222 -2.79 0.97 -8.69
CA GLU A 222 -2.81 -0.26 -7.89
C GLU A 222 -1.91 -1.35 -8.47
N TYR A 223 -1.99 -1.59 -9.78
CA TYR A 223 -1.16 -2.56 -10.49
C TYR A 223 0.22 -2.02 -10.91
N ALA A 224 0.50 -0.75 -10.68
CA ALA A 224 1.79 -0.14 -10.99
C ALA A 224 2.70 0.00 -9.75
N TRP A 225 2.16 0.03 -8.53
CA TRP A 225 2.93 0.35 -7.32
C TRP A 225 4.16 -0.54 -7.12
N HIS A 226 4.01 -1.86 -7.22
CA HIS A 226 5.15 -2.77 -7.06
C HIS A 226 6.22 -2.54 -8.14
N ILE A 227 5.84 -2.19 -9.37
CA ILE A 227 6.74 -1.87 -10.48
C ILE A 227 7.44 -0.52 -10.25
N ILE A 228 6.70 0.49 -9.76
CA ILE A 228 7.26 1.77 -9.33
C ILE A 228 8.35 1.54 -8.28
N PHE A 229 8.13 0.62 -7.34
CA PHE A 229 9.09 0.25 -6.30
C PHE A 229 10.08 -0.86 -6.69
N GLY A 230 10.20 -1.15 -7.99
CA GLY A 230 11.28 -1.98 -8.56
C GLY A 230 11.08 -3.48 -8.43
N LYS A 231 9.85 -3.95 -8.17
CA LYS A 231 9.50 -5.37 -8.28
C LYS A 231 9.21 -5.74 -9.73
N LYS A 232 9.27 -7.04 -10.02
CA LYS A 232 8.93 -7.60 -11.34
C LYS A 232 7.43 -7.37 -11.64
N PRO A 233 7.02 -7.27 -12.92
CA PRO A 233 5.61 -7.11 -13.30
C PRO A 233 4.66 -8.14 -12.69
N ILE A 234 5.14 -9.37 -12.50
CA ILE A 234 4.49 -10.42 -11.71
C ILE A 234 5.16 -10.45 -10.33
N HIS A 235 4.46 -10.00 -9.30
CA HIS A 235 4.89 -10.00 -7.91
C HIS A 235 3.85 -10.67 -7.01
N CYS A 236 3.86 -12.00 -7.04
CA CYS A 236 2.98 -12.87 -6.26
C CYS A 236 3.83 -13.76 -5.34
N PRO A 237 4.32 -13.24 -4.19
CA PRO A 237 5.12 -14.03 -3.26
C PRO A 237 4.30 -15.19 -2.70
N ASN A 238 4.96 -16.30 -2.34
CA ASN A 238 4.30 -17.44 -1.69
C ASN A 238 3.48 -16.99 -0.47
N ALA A 239 2.16 -17.25 -0.47
CA ALA A 239 1.25 -16.76 0.57
C ALA A 239 1.66 -17.22 1.98
N GLY A 240 1.99 -18.50 2.18
CA GLY A 240 2.43 -19.02 3.48
C GLY A 240 3.72 -18.37 3.97
N THR A 241 4.69 -18.17 3.08
CA THR A 241 5.92 -17.43 3.39
C THR A 241 5.63 -15.97 3.74
N CYS A 242 4.73 -15.32 2.99
CA CYS A 242 4.31 -13.95 3.23
C CYS A 242 3.67 -13.80 4.62
N TYR A 243 2.65 -14.60 4.94
CA TYR A 243 1.98 -14.56 6.26
C TYR A 243 2.93 -14.87 7.42
N CYS A 244 3.79 -15.87 7.28
CA CYS A 244 4.75 -16.23 8.33
C CYS A 244 5.81 -15.15 8.55
N LYS A 245 6.43 -14.63 7.48
CA LYS A 245 7.48 -13.61 7.61
C LYS A 245 6.94 -12.22 7.94
N MET A 246 5.82 -11.81 7.34
CA MET A 246 5.26 -10.47 7.49
C MET A 246 4.39 -10.32 8.75
N TYR A 247 3.67 -11.37 9.15
CA TYR A 247 2.70 -11.30 10.26
C TYR A 247 2.94 -12.32 11.37
N GLY A 248 3.91 -13.22 11.23
CA GLY A 248 4.15 -14.28 12.20
C GLY A 248 3.09 -15.37 12.22
N LEU A 249 2.23 -15.43 11.20
CA LEU A 249 1.18 -16.43 11.07
C LEU A 249 1.76 -17.64 10.31
N CYS A 250 2.62 -18.39 11.01
CA CYS A 250 3.26 -19.59 10.48
C CYS A 250 2.35 -20.83 10.63
N ASP A 251 2.71 -21.93 9.98
CA ASP A 251 2.03 -23.24 10.09
C ASP A 251 0.58 -23.27 9.55
N LYS A 252 0.34 -22.46 8.51
CA LYS A 252 -0.95 -22.42 7.82
C LYS A 252 -0.93 -23.35 6.60
N GLN A 253 -2.00 -24.10 6.41
CA GLN A 253 -2.16 -24.89 5.19
C GLN A 253 -2.48 -23.93 4.05
N CYS A 254 -1.60 -23.91 3.04
CA CYS A 254 -1.71 -23.01 1.91
C CYS A 254 -1.77 -23.79 0.61
N THR A 255 -2.64 -23.34 -0.28
CA THR A 255 -2.79 -23.80 -1.66
C THR A 255 -2.18 -22.77 -2.62
N GLU A 256 -2.24 -23.04 -3.92
CA GLU A 256 -1.87 -22.07 -4.97
C GLU A 256 -2.76 -20.81 -5.01
N LYS A 257 -3.84 -20.74 -4.21
CA LYS A 257 -4.78 -19.61 -4.24
C LYS A 257 -4.96 -18.89 -2.91
N ARG A 258 -4.75 -19.56 -1.78
CA ARG A 258 -5.04 -19.03 -0.43
C ARG A 258 -4.44 -19.89 0.66
N CYS A 259 -4.41 -19.34 1.87
CA CYS A 259 -4.12 -20.07 3.10
C CYS A 259 -5.39 -20.20 3.97
N ASP A 260 -5.62 -21.39 4.52
CA ASP A 260 -6.86 -21.71 5.23
C ASP A 260 -7.03 -20.85 6.49
N GLY A 261 -8.22 -20.26 6.61
CA GLY A 261 -8.63 -19.46 7.76
C GLY A 261 -7.90 -18.13 7.93
N LEU A 262 -7.23 -17.60 6.89
CA LEU A 262 -6.58 -16.29 6.92
C LEU A 262 -7.36 -15.21 6.17
N TYR A 263 -7.99 -15.55 5.07
CA TYR A 263 -8.84 -14.63 4.32
C TYR A 263 -9.87 -15.39 3.49
N THR A 264 -11.01 -14.77 3.25
CA THR A 264 -11.99 -15.22 2.27
C THR A 264 -12.57 -14.01 1.58
N LEU A 265 -12.58 -13.99 0.25
CA LEU A 265 -13.20 -12.92 -0.51
C LEU A 265 -14.71 -12.86 -0.18
N PRO A 266 -15.24 -11.75 0.36
CA PRO A 266 -16.65 -11.68 0.69
C PRO A 266 -17.52 -11.62 -0.57
N LYS A 267 -18.78 -12.02 -0.40
CA LYS A 267 -19.79 -11.94 -1.46
C LYS A 267 -20.12 -10.51 -1.88
N TYR A 268 -19.99 -9.55 -0.95
CA TYR A 268 -20.28 -8.15 -1.16
C TYR A 268 -19.08 -7.30 -0.74
N ALA A 269 -18.83 -6.21 -1.46
CA ALA A 269 -17.74 -5.28 -1.14
C ALA A 269 -18.04 -4.46 0.14
N SER A 270 -19.31 -4.28 0.52
CA SER A 270 -19.68 -3.61 1.77
C SER A 270 -19.86 -4.62 2.90
N LEU A 271 -19.23 -4.31 4.03
CA LEU A 271 -19.50 -5.01 5.29
C LEU A 271 -20.85 -4.55 5.86
N PRO A 272 -21.59 -5.41 6.57
CA PRO A 272 -22.87 -5.06 7.18
C PRO A 272 -22.67 -4.08 8.35
N ASN A 273 -23.70 -3.29 8.65
CA ASN A 273 -23.73 -2.47 9.85
C ASN A 273 -23.61 -3.35 11.10
N GLY A 274 -22.71 -2.98 12.02
CA GLY A 274 -22.43 -3.75 13.23
C GLY A 274 -21.33 -4.81 13.09
N TRP A 275 -20.67 -4.92 11.93
CA TRP A 275 -19.42 -5.67 11.81
C TRP A 275 -18.37 -5.18 12.83
N PRO A 276 -17.56 -6.05 13.45
CA PRO A 276 -17.42 -7.51 13.23
C PRO A 276 -18.43 -8.37 13.98
N ARG A 277 -19.32 -7.80 14.80
CA ARG A 277 -20.24 -8.54 15.68
C ARG A 277 -21.52 -8.99 14.99
N VAL A 278 -21.85 -8.42 13.83
CA VAL A 278 -23.04 -8.74 13.04
C VAL A 278 -22.62 -9.12 11.62
N GLY A 279 -23.14 -10.24 11.12
CA GLY A 279 -22.88 -10.73 9.76
C GLY A 279 -23.90 -10.25 8.72
N TRP A 280 -23.71 -10.66 7.47
CA TRP A 280 -24.53 -10.20 6.33
C TRP A 280 -26.00 -10.64 6.42
N ASN A 281 -26.28 -11.76 7.10
CA ASN A 281 -27.64 -12.26 7.32
C ASN A 281 -28.19 -11.80 8.69
N GLN A 282 -27.63 -10.72 9.26
CA GLN A 282 -27.98 -10.20 10.60
C GLN A 282 -27.72 -11.20 11.73
N GLU A 283 -26.91 -12.22 11.49
CA GLU A 283 -26.50 -13.19 12.48
C GLU A 283 -25.45 -12.61 13.44
N ARG A 284 -25.54 -12.97 14.72
CA ARG A 284 -24.52 -12.61 15.70
C ARG A 284 -23.24 -13.40 15.42
N ARG A 285 -22.12 -12.72 15.29
CA ARG A 285 -20.78 -13.31 15.12
C ARG A 285 -20.01 -13.28 16.44
N PRO A 286 -19.27 -14.34 16.79
CA PRO A 286 -18.32 -14.28 17.90
C PRO A 286 -17.18 -13.32 17.51
N TRP A 287 -16.94 -12.30 18.34
CA TRP A 287 -15.83 -11.36 18.18
C TRP A 287 -14.91 -11.46 19.40
N LEU A 288 -13.64 -11.75 19.13
CA LEU A 288 -12.60 -11.93 20.15
C LEU A 288 -11.50 -10.86 20.06
N GLY A 289 -11.61 -9.93 19.11
CA GLY A 289 -10.66 -8.83 18.96
C GLY A 289 -10.95 -7.66 19.89
N GLU A 290 -10.10 -6.65 19.82
CA GLU A 290 -10.21 -5.41 20.59
C GLU A 290 -11.30 -4.51 20.00
N ASP A 291 -12.09 -3.83 20.85
CA ASP A 291 -13.06 -2.83 20.40
C ASP A 291 -12.37 -1.51 20.03
#